data_AF-A0A3S2V7I1-F1
#
_entry.id   AF-A0A3S2V7I1-F1
#
_cell.length_a   1.000
_cell.length_b   1.000
_cell.length_c   1.000
_cell.angle_alpha   90.00
_cell.angle_beta   90.00
_cell.angle_gamma   90.00
#
_symmetry.space_group_name_H-M   'P 1'
#
loop_
_entity.id
_entity.type
_entity.pdbx_description
1 polymer ?
#
loop_
_entity_poly.entity_id
_entity_poly.type
_entity_poly.pdbx_seq_one_letter_code
_entity_poly.pdbx_strand_id
1 'polypeptide(L)' 'MRKVADCRDFPSETNCTLAITGEEEEVVRAAAEHAVSVHGHTDGPELRSQIRGMLKDEIPAHA' A
#
# COMPACT_ATOMS: atom_id res chain seq x y z
N MET A 1 -13.60 -1.50 -6.95
CA MET A 1 -13.79 -2.04 -5.58
C MET A 1 -12.67 -1.43 -4.77
N ARG A 2 -13.00 -0.68 -3.72
CA ARG A 2 -11.97 0.05 -2.98
C ARG A 2 -11.04 -0.91 -2.23
N LYS A 3 -9.77 -0.60 -2.25
CA LYS A 3 -8.69 -1.35 -1.64
C LYS A 3 -8.00 -0.53 -0.56
N VAL A 4 -7.30 -1.21 0.34
CA VAL A 4 -6.41 -0.61 1.32
C VAL A 4 -5.03 -1.28 1.28
N ALA A 5 -3.98 -0.46 1.20
CA ALA A 5 -2.62 -0.82 1.57
C ALA A 5 -2.35 -0.24 2.97
N ASP A 6 -2.14 -1.09 3.97
CA ASP A 6 -1.91 -0.68 5.35
C ASP A 6 -0.48 -1.02 5.76
N CYS A 7 0.36 0.00 5.93
CA CYS A 7 1.76 -0.19 6.29
C CYS A 7 1.94 -0.81 7.68
N ARG A 8 0.92 -0.74 8.55
CA ARG A 8 0.96 -1.30 9.91
C ARG A 8 0.94 -2.83 9.94
N ASP A 9 0.55 -3.46 8.84
CA ASP A 9 0.59 -4.92 8.70
C ASP A 9 2.01 -5.47 8.55
N PHE A 10 3.00 -4.61 8.31
CA PHE A 10 4.38 -5.01 8.04
C PHE A 10 5.30 -4.57 9.18
N PRO A 11 6.17 -5.47 9.69
CA PRO A 11 7.24 -5.06 10.58
C PRO A 11 8.17 -4.12 9.83
N SER A 12 8.21 -2.86 10.26
CA SER A 12 8.97 -1.79 9.58
C SER A 12 9.84 -1.04 10.57
N GLU A 13 11.12 -0.86 10.22
CA GLU A 13 12.07 0.00 10.94
C GLU A 13 11.55 1.44 11.04
N THR A 14 10.79 1.89 10.02
CA THR A 14 10.27 3.25 9.91
C THR A 14 9.03 3.50 10.78
N ASN A 15 8.47 2.47 11.41
CA ASN A 15 7.21 2.53 12.18
C ASN A 15 6.08 3.25 11.41
N CYS A 16 5.97 2.98 10.11
CA CYS A 16 5.00 3.66 9.24
C CYS A 16 3.56 3.33 9.66
N THR A 17 2.76 4.36 9.88
CA THR A 17 1.35 4.23 10.29
C THR A 17 0.36 4.55 9.17
N LEU A 18 0.83 4.72 7.93
CA LEU A 18 -0.03 5.09 6.82
C LEU A 18 -0.92 3.92 6.39
N ALA A 19 -2.17 4.26 6.09
CA ALA A 19 -3.08 3.42 5.33
C ALA A 19 -3.56 4.22 4.12
N ILE A 20 -3.39 3.64 2.93
CA ILE A 20 -3.74 4.28 1.65
C ILE A 20 -4.95 3.53 1.09
N THR A 21 -6.06 4.26 0.86
CA THR A 21 -7.29 3.67 0.32
C THR A 21 -7.79 4.36 -0.95
N GLY A 22 -8.36 3.60 -1.88
CA GLY A 22 -8.74 4.07 -3.22
C GLY A 22 -9.11 2.91 -4.13
N GLU A 23 -9.29 3.17 -5.44
CA GLU A 23 -9.35 2.08 -6.41
C GLU A 23 -7.98 1.40 -6.54
N GLU A 24 -7.98 0.13 -6.94
CA GLU A 24 -6.80 -0.73 -6.88
C GLU A 24 -5.54 -0.11 -7.54
N GLU A 25 -5.66 0.41 -8.76
CA GLU A 25 -4.53 1.04 -9.47
C GLU A 25 -4.02 2.32 -8.78
N GLU A 26 -4.91 3.09 -8.16
CA GLU A 26 -4.56 4.31 -7.44
C GLU A 26 -3.73 3.97 -6.21
N VAL A 27 -4.17 2.94 -5.47
CA VAL A 27 -3.48 2.45 -4.27
C VAL A 27 -2.13 1.83 -4.64
N VAL A 28 -2.05 1.01 -5.70
CA VAL A 28 -0.77 0.42 -6.14
C VAL A 28 0.24 1.50 -6.49
N ARG A 29 -0.17 2.53 -7.25
CA ARG A 29 0.72 3.63 -7.63
C ARG A 29 1.20 4.41 -6.40
N ALA A 30 0.28 4.83 -5.53
CA ALA A 30 0.62 5.61 -4.34
C ALA A 30 1.47 4.83 -3.33
N ALA A 31 1.16 3.55 -3.13
CA ALA A 31 1.93 2.68 -2.24
C ALA A 31 3.35 2.43 -2.80
N ALA A 32 3.52 2.30 -4.12
CA ALA A 32 4.85 2.16 -4.73
C ALA A 32 5.67 3.44 -4.56
N GLU A 33 5.09 4.61 -4.82
CA GLU A 33 5.76 5.91 -4.60
C GLU A 33 6.19 6.08 -3.13
N HIS A 34 5.34 5.67 -2.18
CA HIS A 34 5.67 5.66 -0.75
C HIS A 34 6.78 4.67 -0.40
N ALA A 35 6.70 3.43 -0.90
CA ALA A 35 7.69 2.39 -0.68
C ALA A 35 9.09 2.80 -1.16
N VAL A 36 9.18 3.50 -2.29
CA VAL A 36 10.47 4.05 -2.77
C VAL A 36 10.95 5.21 -1.89
N SER A 37 10.10 6.21 -1.69
CA SER A 37 10.52 7.48 -1.06
C SER A 37 10.80 7.37 0.44
N VAL A 38 10.07 6.50 1.15
CA VAL A 38 10.13 6.38 2.62
C VAL A 38 10.85 5.11 3.07
N HIS A 39 10.70 4.02 2.31
CA HIS A 39 11.28 2.72 2.66
C HIS A 39 12.49 2.32 1.79
N GLY A 40 12.84 3.13 0.79
CA GLY A 40 14.02 2.90 -0.04
C GLY A 40 13.92 1.69 -0.98
N HIS A 41 12.71 1.19 -1.22
CA HIS A 41 12.51 0.14 -2.23
C HIS A 41 12.76 0.67 -3.65
N THR A 42 12.91 -0.23 -4.60
CA THR A 42 13.05 0.11 -6.02
C THR A 42 11.70 -0.07 -6.72
N ASP A 43 11.19 0.97 -7.40
CA ASP A 43 9.97 0.81 -8.22
C ASP A 43 10.25 -0.13 -9.41
N GLY A 44 9.28 -0.99 -9.68
CA GLY A 44 9.34 -2.00 -10.72
C GLY A 44 8.15 -2.93 -10.69
N PRO A 45 8.01 -3.80 -11.71
CA PRO A 45 6.89 -4.73 -11.81
C PRO A 45 6.79 -5.68 -10.62
N GLU A 46 7.93 -6.06 -10.04
CA GLU A 46 7.99 -6.94 -8.88
C GLU A 46 7.40 -6.27 -7.64
N LEU A 47 7.84 -5.05 -7.29
CA LEU A 47 7.31 -4.29 -6.16
C LEU A 47 5.80 -4.07 -6.32
N ARG A 48 5.36 -3.67 -7.52
CA ARG A 48 3.93 -3.43 -7.79
C ARG A 48 3.10 -4.71 -7.68
N SER A 49 3.64 -5.86 -8.08
CA SER A 49 2.98 -7.16 -7.90
C SER A 49 2.85 -7.53 -6.42
N GLN A 50 3.92 -7.34 -5.64
CA GLN A 50 3.91 -7.57 -4.19
C GLN A 50 2.88 -6.66 -3.50
N ILE A 51 2.86 -5.37 -3.84
CA ILE A 51 1.89 -4.40 -3.33
C ILE A 51 0.46 -4.84 -3.66
N ARG A 52 0.20 -5.32 -4.88
CA ARG A 52 -1.12 -5.81 -5.26
C ARG A 52 -1.54 -7.04 -4.45
N GLY A 53 -0.61 -7.96 -4.19
CA GLY A 53 -0.84 -9.16 -3.39
C GLY A 53 -1.15 -8.90 -1.92
N MET A 54 -0.76 -7.74 -1.38
CA MET A 54 -1.04 -7.36 0.01
C MET A 54 -2.30 -6.49 0.18
N LEU A 55 -2.92 -6.02 -0.90
CA LEU A 55 -4.11 -5.18 -0.78
C LEU A 55 -5.27 -5.96 -0.16
N LYS A 56 -5.92 -5.34 0.81
CA LYS A 56 -7.17 -5.83 1.40
C LYS A 56 -8.34 -5.06 0.82
N ASP A 57 -9.53 -5.65 0.83
CA ASP A 57 -10.74 -4.88 0.53
C ASP A 57 -10.96 -3.83 1.62
N GLU A 58 -11.30 -2.60 1.21
CA GLU A 58 -11.64 -1.56 2.17
C GLU A 58 -13.00 -1.92 2.81
N ILE A 59 -12.98 -2.12 4.13
CA ILE A 59 -14.23 -2.23 4.90
C ILE A 59 -14.80 -0.81 5.02
N PRO A 60 -16.05 -0.56 4.57
CA PRO A 60 -16.65 0.77 4.66
C PRO A 60 -16.60 1.26 6.10
N ALA A 61 -15.91 2.38 6.34
CA ALA A 61 -15.74 2.91 7.68
C ALA A 61 -17.07 3.42 8.29
N HIS A 62 -18.12 3.58 7.48
CA HIS A 62 -19.46 3.96 7.94
C HIS A 62 -20.52 3.33 7.01
N ALA A 63 -21.44 2.57 7.61
CA ALA A 63 -22.72 2.20 6.98
C ALA A 63 -23.80 3.19 7.41
#